data_AF-A0A6N6VP62-F1
#
_entry.id   AF-A0A6N6VP62-F1
#
_cell.length_a   1.000
_cell.length_b   1.000
_cell.length_c   1.000
_cell.angle_alpha   90.00
_cell.angle_beta   90.00
_cell.angle_gamma   90.00
#
_symmetry.space_group_name_H-M   'P 1'
#
loop_
_entity.id
_entity.type
_entity.pdbx_description
1 polymer ?
#
loop_
_entity_poly.entity_id
_entity_poly.type
_entity_poly.pdbx_seq_one_letter_code
_entity_poly.pdbx_strand_id
1 'polypeptide(L)'
;MKAKIAYNYYFDYESKIDTWPEGTSIVPHEDHKTSIYDKEKDDYIINDYYFEIYSKNPDSYFCSPSAKTLEEAEKLGYKKFQEYVNCIEHEFERRNYTTGVGYCKHCNLFKSEAFLPSTLCIICKQPTNFCYDSIKNYYCEDHAFENKDEKYLNEKKELELFKEKMKKIKESKFEREKFKESLKNVMHAIADSVSIEK
;
A
#
# COMPACT_ATOMS: atom_id res chain seq x y z
N MET A 1 -12.56 16.39 9.98
CA MET A 1 -11.32 15.91 10.62
C MET A 1 -10.38 15.53 9.50
N LYS A 2 -9.15 16.08 9.44
CA LYS A 2 -8.22 15.82 8.31
C LYS A 2 -7.81 14.35 8.27
N ALA A 3 -7.68 13.77 7.07
CA ALA A 3 -7.16 12.42 6.90
C ALA A 3 -5.77 12.29 7.55
N LYS A 4 -5.47 11.13 8.13
CA LYS A 4 -4.11 10.87 8.62
C LYS A 4 -3.22 10.58 7.44
N ILE A 5 -2.26 11.43 7.18
CA ILE A 5 -1.24 11.13 6.15
C ILE A 5 -0.39 9.99 6.68
N ALA A 6 -0.41 8.86 5.97
CA ALA A 6 0.53 7.80 6.23
C ALA A 6 1.87 8.20 5.60
N TYR A 7 2.87 8.42 6.44
CA TYR A 7 4.20 8.90 6.06
C TYR A 7 4.76 8.19 4.81
N ASN A 8 4.96 8.95 3.73
CA ASN A 8 5.89 8.60 2.67
C ASN A 8 7.16 9.46 2.89
N TYR A 9 8.33 8.84 2.95
CA TYR A 9 9.61 9.49 3.27
C TYR A 9 10.03 10.61 2.28
N TYR A 10 9.31 10.74 1.16
CA TYR A 10 9.64 11.64 0.05
C TYR A 10 8.69 12.85 -0.11
N PHE A 11 7.53 12.87 0.57
CA PHE A 11 6.54 13.93 0.40
C PHE A 11 6.06 14.47 1.75
N ASP A 12 6.31 15.77 1.97
CA ASP A 12 5.65 16.54 3.03
C ASP A 12 4.36 17.15 2.46
N TYR A 13 3.29 16.36 2.42
CA TYR A 13 2.00 16.77 1.87
C TYR A 13 0.94 16.83 2.96
N GLU A 14 0.34 18.01 3.15
CA GLU A 14 -0.84 18.19 4.00
C GLU A 14 -2.12 18.17 3.14
N SER A 15 -3.00 17.21 3.45
CA SER A 15 -4.34 17.05 2.86
C SER A 15 -5.10 18.37 2.85
N LYS A 16 -5.64 18.73 1.67
CA LYS A 16 -6.46 19.92 1.46
C LYS A 16 -7.94 19.66 1.71
N ILE A 17 -8.33 18.40 1.83
CA ILE A 17 -9.71 17.97 2.11
C ILE A 17 -9.84 17.60 3.59
N ASP A 18 -10.64 18.36 4.34
CA ASP A 18 -10.84 18.17 5.78
C ASP A 18 -12.04 17.26 6.13
N THR A 19 -12.72 16.76 5.10
CA THR A 19 -13.94 15.94 5.16
C THR A 19 -13.72 14.48 4.74
N TRP A 20 -12.47 14.01 4.71
CA TRP A 20 -12.19 12.58 4.73
C TRP A 20 -12.80 11.94 5.99
N PRO A 21 -13.36 10.71 5.89
CA PRO A 21 -13.94 10.07 7.06
C PRO A 21 -12.83 9.66 8.03
N GLU A 22 -13.23 9.43 9.28
CA GLU A 22 -12.31 8.97 10.30
C GLU A 22 -11.71 7.61 9.92
N GLY A 23 -10.40 7.48 10.12
CA GLY A 23 -9.67 6.26 9.78
C GLY A 23 -9.23 6.17 8.33
N THR A 24 -9.42 7.21 7.51
CA THR A 24 -8.77 7.31 6.20
C THR A 24 -7.31 7.71 6.33
N SER A 25 -6.46 6.95 5.63
CA SER A 25 -5.08 7.29 5.36
C SER A 25 -4.87 7.50 3.86
N ILE A 26 -4.17 8.58 3.51
CA ILE A 26 -3.75 8.85 2.13
C ILE A 26 -2.22 8.86 2.08
N VAL A 27 -1.66 8.23 1.04
CA VAL A 27 -0.22 8.14 0.80
C VAL A 27 0.07 8.73 -0.58
N PRO A 28 0.75 9.89 -0.65
CA PRO A 28 1.12 10.49 -1.93
C PRO A 28 2.19 9.65 -2.63
N HIS A 29 2.07 9.55 -3.95
CA HIS A 29 3.03 8.90 -4.83
C HIS A 29 3.25 9.75 -6.09
N GLU A 30 4.44 9.63 -6.68
CA GLU A 30 4.75 10.07 -8.03
C GLU A 30 4.95 8.85 -8.92
N ASP A 31 4.31 8.83 -10.09
CA ASP A 31 4.60 7.84 -11.12
C ASP A 31 5.54 8.47 -12.15
N HIS A 32 6.73 7.87 -12.28
CA HIS A 32 7.72 8.26 -13.29
C HIS A 32 7.48 7.56 -14.65
N LYS A 33 6.43 6.74 -14.79
CA LYS A 33 6.25 5.85 -15.94
C LYS A 33 5.45 6.43 -17.11
N THR A 34 4.75 7.54 -16.93
CA THR A 34 3.95 8.19 -17.99
C THR A 34 4.60 9.50 -18.42
N SER A 35 5.68 9.38 -19.18
CA SER A 35 6.28 10.54 -19.83
C SER A 35 5.47 10.91 -21.09
N ILE A 36 4.96 12.14 -21.16
CA ILE A 36 4.37 12.70 -22.38
C ILE A 36 5.43 13.60 -23.01
N TYR A 37 5.82 13.31 -24.25
CA TYR A 37 6.73 14.18 -25.00
C TYR A 37 6.00 15.47 -25.41
N ASP A 38 6.47 16.60 -24.89
CA ASP A 38 6.01 17.95 -25.21
C ASP A 38 6.87 18.51 -26.35
N LYS A 39 6.26 18.63 -27.54
CA LYS A 39 6.92 19.13 -28.76
C LYS A 39 7.31 20.60 -28.69
N GLU A 40 6.62 21.40 -27.88
CA GLU A 40 6.89 22.84 -27.77
C GLU A 40 8.10 23.10 -26.87
N LYS A 41 8.32 22.23 -25.87
CA LYS A 41 9.44 22.30 -24.93
C LYS A 41 10.63 21.43 -25.32
N ASP A 42 10.46 20.57 -26.32
CA ASP A 42 11.40 19.52 -26.70
C ASP A 42 11.86 18.69 -25.49
N ASP A 43 10.89 18.33 -24.64
CA ASP A 43 11.17 17.66 -23.37
C ASP A 43 10.07 16.65 -23.01
N TYR A 44 10.38 15.70 -22.14
CA TYR A 44 9.39 14.79 -21.57
C TYR A 44 8.81 15.40 -20.30
N ILE A 45 7.51 15.69 -20.30
CA ILE A 45 6.79 15.98 -19.07
C ILE A 45 6.52 14.64 -18.39
N ILE A 46 7.33 14.34 -17.39
CA ILE A 46 7.01 13.38 -16.35
C ILE A 46 6.37 14.18 -15.23
N ASN A 47 5.23 13.72 -14.70
CA ASN A 47 4.80 13.88 -13.30
C ASN A 47 3.30 13.57 -13.17
N ASP A 48 2.98 12.28 -13.08
CA ASP A 48 1.66 11.81 -12.71
C ASP A 48 1.66 11.49 -11.22
N TYR A 49 1.10 12.39 -10.41
CA TYR A 49 0.87 12.16 -9.00
C TYR A 49 -0.40 11.34 -8.80
N TYR A 50 -0.38 10.44 -7.82
CA TYR A 50 -1.58 9.76 -7.35
C TYR A 50 -1.50 9.55 -5.84
N PHE A 51 -2.62 9.20 -5.22
CA PHE A 51 -2.67 8.76 -3.84
C PHE A 51 -3.08 7.30 -3.76
N GLU A 52 -2.35 6.51 -2.99
CA GLU A 52 -2.93 5.30 -2.40
C GLU A 52 -3.80 5.72 -1.22
N ILE A 53 -5.06 5.29 -1.23
CA ILE A 53 -6.06 5.67 -0.25
C ILE A 53 -6.57 4.41 0.43
N TYR A 54 -6.45 4.41 1.75
CA TYR A 54 -6.94 3.36 2.64
C TYR A 54 -8.04 3.97 3.49
N SER A 55 -9.29 3.55 3.31
CA SER A 55 -10.41 4.00 4.15
C SER A 55 -10.97 2.84 4.94
N LYS A 56 -11.37 3.10 6.18
CA LYS A 56 -12.14 2.13 6.99
C LYS A 56 -13.64 2.22 6.77
N ASN A 57 -14.11 3.28 6.10
CA ASN A 57 -15.54 3.53 5.95
C ASN A 57 -15.87 4.18 4.59
N PRO A 58 -16.26 3.39 3.56
CA PRO A 58 -16.23 1.93 3.53
C PRO A 58 -14.80 1.39 3.61
N ASP A 59 -14.65 0.18 4.15
CA ASP A 59 -13.38 -0.55 4.15
C ASP A 59 -12.92 -0.77 2.70
N SER A 60 -11.88 -0.04 2.31
CA SER A 60 -11.47 0.07 0.91
C SER A 60 -10.02 0.48 0.77
N TYR A 61 -9.40 -0.06 -0.28
CA TYR A 61 -8.09 0.33 -0.76
C TYR A 61 -8.18 0.65 -2.26
N PHE A 62 -7.69 1.82 -2.65
CA PHE A 62 -7.67 2.21 -4.05
C PHE A 62 -6.63 3.30 -4.31
N CYS A 63 -6.18 3.37 -5.57
CA CYS A 63 -5.42 4.52 -6.05
C CYS A 63 -6.38 5.58 -6.61
N SER A 64 -6.10 6.85 -6.32
CA SER A 64 -6.68 7.95 -7.09
C SER A 64 -6.25 7.82 -8.57
N PRO A 65 -7.02 8.37 -9.50
CA PRO A 65 -6.49 8.65 -10.84
C PRO A 65 -5.22 9.50 -10.75
N SER A 66 -4.31 9.29 -11.70
CA SER A 66 -3.12 10.12 -11.88
C SER A 66 -3.49 11.56 -12.25
N ALA A 67 -2.74 12.53 -11.75
CA ALA A 67 -2.93 13.94 -12.02
C ALA A 67 -1.61 14.72 -12.03
N LYS A 68 -1.63 15.96 -12.55
CA LYS A 68 -0.41 16.79 -12.68
C LYS A 68 0.09 17.35 -11.35
N THR A 69 -0.76 17.34 -10.33
CA THR A 69 -0.43 17.81 -8.98
C THR A 69 -1.02 16.89 -7.92
N LEU A 70 -0.40 16.86 -6.74
CA LEU A 70 -0.95 16.15 -5.58
C LEU A 70 -2.34 16.68 -5.19
N GLU A 71 -2.60 17.98 -5.28
CA GLU A 71 -3.91 18.53 -4.96
C GLU A 71 -5.00 18.03 -5.92
N GLU A 72 -4.71 17.97 -7.23
CA GLU A 72 -5.63 17.39 -8.21
C GLU A 72 -5.83 15.89 -7.96
N ALA A 73 -4.77 15.15 -7.67
CA ALA A 73 -4.84 13.73 -7.35
C ALA A 73 -5.71 13.47 -6.11
N GLU A 74 -5.57 14.28 -5.05
CA GLU A 74 -6.38 14.20 -3.85
C GLU A 74 -7.87 14.45 -4.17
N LYS A 75 -8.19 15.50 -4.94
CA LYS A 75 -9.57 15.80 -5.36
C LYS A 75 -10.19 14.65 -6.15
N LEU A 76 -9.44 14.06 -7.09
CA LEU A 76 -9.90 12.91 -7.87
C LEU A 76 -10.09 11.67 -6.99
N GLY A 77 -9.18 11.43 -6.05
CA GLY A 77 -9.29 10.37 -5.06
C GLY A 77 -10.52 10.54 -4.18
N TYR A 78 -10.78 11.75 -3.68
CA TYR A 78 -11.93 12.05 -2.84
C TYR A 78 -13.24 11.92 -3.61
N LYS A 79 -13.29 12.37 -4.86
CA LYS A 79 -14.46 12.16 -5.72
C LYS A 79 -14.77 10.67 -5.85
N LYS A 80 -13.76 9.83 -6.13
CA LYS A 80 -13.93 8.38 -6.24
C LYS A 80 -14.40 7.76 -4.92
N PHE A 81 -13.86 8.24 -3.78
CA PHE A 81 -14.33 7.84 -2.47
C PHE A 81 -15.82 8.17 -2.26
N GLN A 82 -16.27 9.37 -2.65
CA GLN A 82 -17.67 9.76 -2.57
C GLN A 82 -18.56 8.86 -3.45
N GLU A 83 -18.10 8.42 -4.62
CA GLU A 83 -18.82 7.44 -5.44
C GLU A 83 -19.00 6.10 -4.71
N TYR A 84 -18.02 5.69 -3.89
CA TYR A 84 -18.14 4.49 -3.07
C TYR A 84 -19.14 4.66 -1.92
N VAL A 85 -19.02 5.75 -1.16
CA VAL A 85 -19.92 6.02 -0.02
C VAL A 85 -21.38 6.17 -0.46
N ASN A 86 -21.61 6.79 -1.62
CA ASN A 86 -22.97 7.01 -2.15
C ASN A 86 -23.52 5.82 -2.95
N CYS A 87 -22.78 4.71 -3.01
CA CYS A 87 -23.27 3.49 -3.62
C CYS A 87 -24.30 2.85 -2.68
N ILE A 88 -25.57 2.79 -3.10
CA ILE A 88 -26.69 2.29 -2.29
C ILE A 88 -26.44 0.85 -1.82
N GLU A 89 -25.92 0.02 -2.72
CA GLU A 89 -25.59 -1.38 -2.45
C GLU A 89 -24.34 -1.77 -3.24
N HIS A 90 -23.36 -2.36 -2.55
CA HIS A 90 -22.17 -2.88 -3.20
C HIS A 90 -22.41 -4.30 -3.73
N GLU A 91 -22.86 -4.41 -4.98
CA GLU A 91 -22.98 -5.69 -5.68
C GLU A 91 -21.66 -6.02 -6.40
N PHE A 92 -20.91 -7.01 -5.91
CA PHE A 92 -19.61 -7.37 -6.48
C PHE A 92 -19.72 -8.36 -7.65
N GLU A 93 -18.79 -8.25 -8.60
CA GLU A 93 -18.57 -9.20 -9.69
C GLU A 93 -17.09 -9.56 -9.86
N ARG A 94 -16.81 -10.75 -10.41
CA ARG A 94 -15.44 -11.30 -10.52
C ARG A 94 -14.61 -10.75 -11.68
N ARG A 95 -15.20 -10.20 -12.75
CA ARG A 95 -14.49 -9.73 -13.97
C ARG A 95 -13.39 -10.69 -14.48
N ASN A 96 -13.67 -12.00 -14.52
CA ASN A 96 -12.74 -13.07 -14.92
C ASN A 96 -11.55 -13.33 -13.97
N TYR A 97 -11.49 -12.69 -12.79
CA TYR A 97 -10.49 -13.00 -11.80
C TYR A 97 -10.80 -14.32 -11.06
N THR A 98 -9.77 -15.15 -10.89
CA THR A 98 -9.85 -16.45 -10.20
C THR A 98 -9.48 -16.37 -8.72
N THR A 99 -8.88 -15.27 -8.29
CA THR A 99 -8.21 -15.11 -7.00
C THR A 99 -9.14 -14.87 -5.81
N GLY A 100 -10.43 -14.62 -6.07
CA GLY A 100 -11.41 -14.25 -5.04
C GLY A 100 -11.72 -12.74 -4.97
N VAL A 101 -10.98 -11.92 -5.73
CA VAL A 101 -11.24 -10.49 -5.83
C VAL A 101 -12.58 -10.19 -6.51
N GLY A 102 -13.16 -9.05 -6.18
CA GLY A 102 -14.36 -8.54 -6.82
C GLY A 102 -14.35 -7.04 -6.99
N TYR A 103 -15.13 -6.58 -7.95
CA TYR A 103 -15.38 -5.16 -8.22
C TYR A 103 -16.87 -4.89 -8.12
N CYS A 104 -17.27 -3.82 -7.44
CA CYS A 104 -18.66 -3.41 -7.41
C CYS A 104 -19.12 -3.06 -8.84
N LYS A 105 -20.25 -3.62 -9.27
CA LYS A 105 -20.87 -3.37 -10.60
C LYS A 105 -21.25 -1.91 -10.80
N HIS A 106 -21.53 -1.18 -9.72
CA HIS A 106 -22.05 0.18 -9.77
C HIS A 106 -20.95 1.23 -9.65
N CYS A 107 -20.03 1.06 -8.70
CA CYS A 107 -19.03 2.08 -8.36
C CYS A 107 -17.59 1.63 -8.60
N ASN A 108 -17.35 0.40 -9.09
CA ASN A 108 -16.01 -0.16 -9.30
C ASN A 108 -15.13 -0.29 -8.04
N LEU A 109 -15.72 -0.20 -6.84
CA LEU A 109 -15.01 -0.47 -5.60
C LEU A 109 -14.37 -1.86 -5.65
N PHE A 110 -13.05 -1.92 -5.47
CA PHE A 110 -12.29 -3.15 -5.37
C PHE A 110 -12.42 -3.75 -3.97
N LYS A 111 -12.61 -5.06 -3.88
CA LYS A 111 -12.57 -5.83 -2.64
C LYS A 111 -11.77 -7.11 -2.86
N SER A 112 -10.71 -7.30 -2.06
CA SER A 112 -9.77 -8.41 -2.20
C SER A 112 -10.42 -9.77 -1.94
N GLU A 113 -11.37 -9.82 -1.01
CA GLU A 113 -12.05 -11.04 -0.57
C GLU A 113 -13.56 -10.94 -0.80
N ALA A 114 -13.96 -10.52 -2.00
CA ALA A 114 -15.37 -10.49 -2.37
C ALA A 114 -15.95 -11.91 -2.55
N PHE A 115 -15.10 -12.87 -2.91
CA PHE A 115 -15.48 -14.25 -3.19
C PHE A 115 -14.39 -15.23 -2.75
N LEU A 116 -14.75 -16.50 -2.65
CA LEU A 116 -13.76 -17.58 -2.62
C LEU A 116 -13.00 -17.67 -3.96
N PRO A 117 -11.73 -18.08 -3.99
CA PRO A 117 -11.04 -18.39 -5.23
C PRO A 117 -11.80 -19.43 -6.06
N SER A 118 -11.73 -19.34 -7.40
CA SER A 118 -12.32 -20.36 -8.28
C SER A 118 -11.37 -21.53 -8.55
N THR A 119 -10.10 -21.36 -8.20
CA THR A 119 -9.04 -22.37 -8.30
C THR A 119 -9.03 -23.25 -7.05
N LEU A 120 -8.67 -24.52 -7.20
CA LEU A 120 -8.72 -25.51 -6.12
C LEU A 120 -7.33 -26.08 -5.83
N CYS A 121 -7.04 -26.36 -4.57
CA CYS A 121 -5.82 -27.05 -4.18
C CYS A 121 -5.78 -28.43 -4.84
N ILE A 122 -4.67 -28.79 -5.48
CA ILE A 122 -4.54 -30.09 -6.14
C ILE A 122 -4.64 -31.27 -5.16
N ILE A 123 -4.26 -31.08 -3.89
CA ILE A 123 -4.26 -32.10 -2.84
C ILE A 123 -5.63 -32.17 -2.12
N CYS A 124 -6.06 -31.10 -1.44
CA CYS A 124 -7.27 -31.14 -0.60
C CYS A 124 -8.55 -30.62 -1.27
N LYS A 125 -8.47 -30.13 -2.51
CA LYS A 125 -9.59 -29.58 -3.30
C LYS A 125 -10.30 -28.35 -2.70
N GLN A 126 -9.76 -27.75 -1.63
CA GLN A 126 -10.29 -26.49 -1.10
C GLN A 126 -9.99 -25.31 -2.04
N PRO A 127 -10.90 -24.32 -2.16
CA PRO A 127 -10.64 -23.08 -2.88
C PRO A 127 -9.36 -22.38 -2.41
N THR A 128 -8.44 -22.08 -3.32
CA THR A 128 -7.17 -21.40 -3.01
C THR A 128 -6.60 -20.67 -4.21
N ASN A 129 -5.93 -19.56 -3.95
CA ASN A 129 -5.02 -18.90 -4.89
C ASN A 129 -3.70 -18.52 -4.20
N PHE A 130 -3.27 -19.32 -3.20
CA PHE A 130 -2.09 -19.03 -2.38
C PHE A 130 -0.77 -19.13 -3.16
N CYS A 131 -0.50 -20.29 -3.77
CA CYS A 131 0.60 -20.45 -4.72
C CYS A 131 0.27 -21.49 -5.79
N TYR A 132 1.03 -21.50 -6.88
CA TYR A 132 0.86 -22.45 -7.99
C TYR A 132 2.20 -22.80 -8.65
N ASP A 133 2.25 -23.94 -9.32
CA ASP A 133 3.42 -24.35 -10.14
C ASP A 133 3.34 -23.83 -11.58
N SER A 134 4.39 -24.04 -12.37
CA SER A 134 4.47 -23.58 -13.77
C SER A 134 3.36 -24.10 -14.68
N ILE A 135 2.67 -25.20 -14.33
CA ILE A 135 1.55 -25.76 -15.09
C ILE A 135 0.18 -25.44 -14.47
N LYS A 136 0.13 -24.53 -13.49
CA LYS A 136 -1.07 -24.05 -12.79
C LYS A 136 -1.78 -25.12 -11.96
N ASN A 137 -1.05 -26.04 -11.33
CA ASN A 137 -1.58 -26.70 -10.15
C ASN A 137 -1.50 -25.74 -8.97
N TYR A 138 -2.62 -25.56 -8.28
CA TYR A 138 -2.72 -24.65 -7.15
C TYR A 138 -2.53 -25.40 -5.84
N TYR A 139 -1.93 -24.74 -4.86
CA TYR A 139 -1.71 -25.28 -3.52
C TYR A 139 -2.32 -24.32 -2.50
N CYS A 140 -2.99 -24.84 -1.48
CA CYS A 140 -3.40 -24.03 -0.33
C CYS A 140 -2.19 -23.78 0.58
N GLU A 141 -2.34 -22.87 1.54
CA GLU A 141 -1.27 -22.52 2.48
C GLU A 141 -0.66 -23.76 3.17
N ASP A 142 -1.50 -24.67 3.66
CA ASP A 142 -1.06 -25.92 4.30
C ASP A 142 -0.24 -26.84 3.37
N HIS A 143 -0.57 -26.85 2.07
CA HIS A 143 0.08 -27.69 1.08
C HIS A 143 1.14 -26.94 0.25
N ALA A 144 1.46 -25.69 0.61
CA ALA A 144 2.37 -24.86 -0.15
C ALA A 144 3.81 -25.39 -0.17
N PHE A 145 4.17 -26.28 0.77
CA PHE A 145 5.46 -26.98 0.79
C PHE A 145 5.54 -28.15 -0.19
N GLU A 146 4.40 -28.66 -0.67
CA GLU A 146 4.34 -29.70 -1.70
C GLU A 146 4.54 -29.14 -3.12
N ASN A 147 4.50 -27.82 -3.27
CA ASN A 147 4.87 -27.15 -4.51
C ASN A 147 6.40 -27.25 -4.71
N LYS A 148 6.81 -28.18 -5.58
CA LYS A 148 8.22 -28.46 -5.91
C LYS A 148 8.71 -27.72 -7.15
N ASP A 149 7.92 -26.78 -7.67
CA ASP A 149 8.30 -25.98 -8.82
C ASP A 149 9.52 -25.13 -8.51
N GLU A 150 10.54 -25.20 -9.36
CA GLU A 150 11.81 -24.54 -9.15
C GLU A 150 11.65 -23.01 -9.01
N LYS A 151 10.75 -22.42 -9.80
CA LYS A 151 10.47 -20.98 -9.74
C LYS A 151 9.90 -20.60 -8.37
N TYR A 152 8.88 -21.32 -7.90
CA TYR A 152 8.29 -21.09 -6.59
C TYR A 152 9.32 -21.28 -5.45
N LEU A 153 10.16 -22.31 -5.53
CA LEU A 153 11.20 -22.55 -4.52
C LEU A 153 12.25 -21.43 -4.50
N ASN A 154 12.60 -20.86 -5.65
CA ASN A 154 13.53 -19.74 -5.74
C ASN A 154 12.90 -18.45 -5.19
N GLU A 155 11.67 -18.12 -5.60
CA GLU A 155 10.92 -16.96 -5.08
C GLU A 155 10.77 -17.03 -3.54
N LYS A 156 10.50 -18.23 -3.00
CA LYS A 156 10.43 -18.45 -1.55
C LYS A 156 11.76 -18.17 -0.86
N LYS A 157 12.89 -18.63 -1.41
CA LYS A 157 14.23 -18.36 -0.87
C LYS A 157 14.56 -16.87 -0.88
N GLU A 158 14.24 -16.19 -1.98
CA GLU A 158 14.46 -14.74 -2.11
C GLU A 158 13.63 -13.95 -1.09
N LEU A 159 12.38 -14.35 -0.87
CA LEU A 159 11.51 -13.73 0.13
C LEU A 159 12.07 -13.91 1.55
N GLU A 160 12.56 -15.10 1.91
CA GLU A 160 13.17 -15.34 3.21
C GLU A 160 14.45 -14.52 3.40
N LEU A 161 15.32 -14.46 2.38
CA LEU A 161 16.50 -13.58 2.38
C LEU A 161 16.12 -12.10 2.54
N PHE A 162 15.03 -11.66 1.88
CA PHE A 162 14.52 -10.31 2.01
C PHE A 162 13.98 -10.03 3.42
N LYS A 163 13.21 -10.96 4.01
CA LYS A 163 12.71 -10.85 5.39
C LYS A 163 13.86 -10.72 6.39
N GLU A 164 14.91 -11.52 6.24
CA GLU A 164 16.11 -11.43 7.09
C GLU A 164 16.82 -10.08 6.96
N LYS A 165 16.99 -9.58 5.73
CA LYS A 165 17.56 -8.24 5.47
C LYS A 165 16.72 -7.15 6.13
N MET A 166 15.39 -7.20 5.97
CA MET A 166 14.48 -6.23 6.56
C MET A 166 14.48 -6.28 8.09
N LYS A 167 14.60 -7.46 8.69
CA LYS A 167 14.76 -7.62 10.15
C LYS A 167 16.01 -6.90 10.65
N LYS A 168 17.16 -7.12 10.01
CA LYS A 168 18.43 -6.46 10.36
C LYS A 168 18.34 -4.93 10.22
N ILE A 169 17.68 -4.44 9.17
CA ILE A 169 17.47 -3.00 8.98
C ILE A 169 16.64 -2.42 10.14
N LYS A 170 15.52 -3.07 10.50
CA LYS A 170 14.66 -2.64 11.62
C LYS A 170 15.42 -2.61 12.94
N GLU A 171 16.18 -3.66 13.25
CA GLU A 171 17.03 -3.72 14.45
C GLU A 171 18.07 -2.58 14.46
N SER A 172 18.74 -2.32 13.33
CA SER A 172 19.70 -1.22 13.22
C SER A 172 19.09 0.17 13.37
N LYS A 173 17.81 0.34 12.98
CA LYS A 173 17.07 1.60 13.13
C LYS A 173 16.69 1.82 14.59
N PHE A 174 16.19 0.77 15.25
CA PHE A 174 15.85 0.79 16.66
C PHE A 174 17.05 1.17 17.53
N GLU A 175 18.22 0.57 17.29
CA GLU A 175 19.46 0.94 18.01
C GLU A 175 19.88 2.39 17.77
N ARG A 176 19.72 2.90 16.53
CA ARG A 176 20.01 4.30 16.21
C ARG A 176 19.08 5.28 16.93
N GLU A 177 17.79 4.97 17.06
CA GLU A 177 16.86 5.82 17.80
C GLU A 177 17.15 5.81 19.30
N LYS A 178 17.46 4.65 19.87
CA LYS A 178 17.87 4.51 21.27
C LYS A 178 19.12 5.32 21.60
N PHE A 179 20.10 5.35 20.69
CA PHE A 179 21.31 6.16 20.85
C PHE A 179 21.00 7.67 20.79
N LYS A 180 20.15 8.11 19.87
CA LYS A 180 19.71 9.52 19.79
C LYS A 180 19.00 9.98 21.06
N GLU A 181 18.12 9.15 21.61
CA GLU A 181 17.42 9.45 22.87
C GLU A 181 18.40 9.55 24.04
N SER A 182 19.38 8.65 24.10
CA SER A 182 20.44 8.68 25.11
C SER A 182 21.28 9.96 25.02
N LEU A 183 21.65 10.40 23.80
CA LEU A 183 22.35 11.67 23.59
C LEU A 183 21.50 12.87 24.03
N LYS A 184 20.21 12.87 23.72
CA LYS A 184 19.29 13.94 24.12
C LYS A 184 19.22 14.08 25.65
N ASN A 185 19.17 12.96 26.37
CA ASN A 185 19.16 12.94 27.84
C ASN A 185 20.49 13.45 28.43
N VAL A 186 21.62 13.07 27.85
CA VAL A 186 22.94 13.60 28.25
C VAL A 186 23.04 15.11 28.01
N MET A 187 22.55 15.59 26.86
CA MET A 187 22.56 17.02 26.56
C MET A 187 21.69 17.85 27.51
N HIS A 188 20.52 17.33 27.92
CA HIS A 188 19.69 17.98 28.94
C HIS A 188 20.39 18.04 30.29
N ALA A 189 20.99 16.92 30.74
CA ALA A 189 21.72 16.89 32.01
C ALA A 189 22.91 17.87 32.05
N ILE A 190 23.62 18.01 30.93
CA ILE A 190 24.69 19.02 30.80
C ILE A 190 24.12 20.43 30.87
N ALA A 191 23.04 20.73 30.13
CA ALA A 191 22.39 22.05 30.16
C ALA A 191 21.90 22.43 31.57
N ASP A 192 21.33 21.48 32.31
CA ASP A 192 20.88 21.67 33.69
C ASP A 192 22.05 21.93 34.63
N SER A 193 23.17 21.22 34.46
CA SER A 193 24.38 21.42 35.29
C SER A 193 25.07 22.78 35.06
N VAL A 194 25.06 23.29 33.82
CA VAL A 194 25.62 24.61 33.46
C VAL A 194 24.74 25.77 33.95
N SER A 195 23.46 25.50 34.23
CA SER A 195 22.50 26.49 34.73
C SER A 195 22.57 26.72 36.24
N ILE A 196 23.30 25.87 36.98
CA ILE A 196 23.46 25.94 38.44
C ILE A 196 24.69 26.78 38.86
N GLU A 197 25.62 27.06 37.92
CA GLU A 197 26.84 27.85 38.16
C GLU A 197 26.70 29.36 37.81
N LYS A 198 25.47 29.86 37.59
CA LYS A 198 25.16 31.29 37.43
C LYS A 198 24.33 31.82 38.59
#